data_AF-G4ZE37-F1
#
_entry.id   AF-G4ZE37-F1
#
_cell.length_a   1.000
_cell.length_b   1.000
_cell.length_c   1.000
_cell.angle_alpha   90.00
_cell.angle_beta   90.00
_cell.angle_gamma   90.00
#
_symmetry.space_group_name_H-M   'P 1'
#
loop_
_entity.id
_entity.type
_entity.pdbx_description
1 polymer ?
#
loop_
_entity_poly.entity_id
_entity_poly.type
_entity_poly.pdbx_seq_one_letter_code
_entity_poly.pdbx_strand_id
1 'polypeptide(L)'
;MEAEKPNAVIGSASAEANEAAELFNKQVDQQKLAAMAARVAQLQDEDAELRARHDKREQETHEFVAYFQKEIQTRDKQLTKLGEELAAARLSHALALEQMQQARDSERQHLTQQAVAKEEAASEQIFYLREELHQLELFREMKDSIATKLKDLETQLTLEREQARETSGALERKFLEEKARLQKEHEKKIEVVKQQAKEDARNGLDADTRKIVTDNKRMGEELRFQLQMTEELQREKQQFEARAKTLNIELQLQIQKEAEFAKQAQRQARELTQLRASLREAEQKLGAGLAAASWDAHAHATRHEREREELTLDVEGLRKLLRLKNRELRNLRRLAQTILNQRTDVEQFFLDSLEHVKREVERERKEKHDREVEHYHREMNCAQGIKPSLRFPKLTSPNSPAPRRDSAPPGPPQHFTEKVDLRQLSWEDRERVLRLVFAKINRSQSYVDMQDSPPETIETPPKHARSPNQREKHRSPAVYFATEPHSERSERGTAGGYSLGEDSLSMSLSGMPLAPRAPARTNTSKGR
;
A
#
# COMPACT_ATOMS: atom_id res chain seq x y z
N MET A 1 84.06 84.51 -33.13
CA MET A 1 85.22 84.92 -32.33
C MET A 1 86.20 83.78 -32.42
N GLU A 2 87.04 83.72 -33.46
CA GLU A 2 88.32 84.47 -33.58
C GLU A 2 89.20 84.21 -32.35
N ALA A 3 90.48 83.82 -32.43
CA ALA A 3 91.41 83.77 -33.55
C ALA A 3 92.59 82.82 -33.25
N GLU A 4 93.16 82.32 -34.35
CA GLU A 4 94.56 81.99 -34.66
C GLU A 4 95.72 82.34 -33.69
N LYS A 5 96.55 81.31 -33.40
CA LYS A 5 98.04 81.20 -33.61
C LYS A 5 99.00 82.20 -32.90
N PRO A 6 100.35 82.04 -32.95
CA PRO A 6 101.22 80.84 -32.97
C PRO A 6 102.55 80.97 -32.13
N ASN A 7 103.34 79.87 -32.13
CA ASN A 7 104.80 79.77 -32.37
C ASN A 7 105.87 79.73 -31.24
N ALA A 8 106.88 78.89 -31.54
CA ALA A 8 108.33 78.95 -31.21
C ALA A 8 108.93 78.17 -29.99
N VAL A 9 109.41 76.97 -30.31
CA VAL A 9 110.68 76.25 -30.01
C VAL A 9 111.74 76.92 -29.09
N ILE A 10 112.31 76.15 -28.14
CA ILE A 10 113.76 75.89 -27.89
C ILE A 10 113.95 74.94 -26.66
N GLY A 11 114.83 73.93 -26.78
CA GLY A 11 115.80 73.61 -25.71
C GLY A 11 115.64 72.30 -24.93
N SER A 12 116.26 71.24 -25.44
CA SER A 12 116.40 69.89 -24.87
C SER A 12 117.42 69.81 -23.72
N ALA A 13 116.95 69.58 -22.48
CA ALA A 13 117.78 69.04 -21.38
C ALA A 13 116.93 68.33 -20.28
N SER A 14 115.71 67.89 -20.61
CA SER A 14 114.77 67.24 -19.68
C SER A 14 114.27 65.87 -20.17
N ALA A 15 114.95 65.24 -21.14
CA ALA A 15 114.45 64.05 -21.82
C ALA A 15 114.46 62.79 -20.94
N GLU A 16 115.49 62.56 -20.11
CA GLU A 16 115.62 61.31 -19.33
C GLU A 16 114.79 61.30 -18.03
N ALA A 17 114.63 62.46 -17.36
CA ALA A 17 113.74 62.59 -16.20
C ALA A 17 112.25 62.67 -16.61
N ASN A 18 111.95 63.23 -17.79
CA ASN A 18 110.61 63.11 -18.38
C ASN A 18 110.33 61.69 -18.85
N GLU A 19 111.29 60.92 -19.37
CA GLU A 19 111.05 59.53 -19.79
C GLU A 19 110.68 58.63 -18.60
N ALA A 20 111.36 58.72 -17.47
CA ALA A 20 111.04 57.94 -16.28
C ALA A 20 109.70 58.36 -15.62
N ALA A 21 109.42 59.67 -15.56
CA ALA A 21 108.13 60.19 -15.09
C ALA A 21 106.99 59.88 -16.07
N GLU A 22 107.25 59.87 -17.37
CA GLU A 22 106.30 59.43 -18.40
C GLU A 22 106.07 57.91 -18.34
N LEU A 23 107.08 57.09 -18.08
CA LEU A 23 106.92 55.65 -17.91
C LEU A 23 106.14 55.32 -16.63
N PHE A 24 106.40 56.03 -15.53
CA PHE A 24 105.62 55.90 -14.30
C PHE A 24 104.17 56.39 -14.48
N ASN A 25 103.96 57.54 -15.14
CA ASN A 25 102.63 58.02 -15.49
C ASN A 25 101.91 57.05 -16.44
N LYS A 26 102.60 56.51 -17.45
CA LYS A 26 102.07 55.46 -18.33
C LYS A 26 101.72 54.19 -17.55
N GLN A 27 102.50 53.82 -16.53
CA GLN A 27 102.24 52.64 -15.70
C GLN A 27 101.06 52.87 -14.73
N VAL A 28 100.97 54.05 -14.11
CA VAL A 28 99.83 54.46 -13.27
C VAL A 28 98.56 54.58 -14.12
N ASP A 29 98.66 55.13 -15.34
CA ASP A 29 97.55 55.22 -16.28
C ASP A 29 97.16 53.84 -16.81
N GLN A 30 98.11 52.94 -17.05
CA GLN A 30 97.82 51.53 -17.36
C GLN A 30 97.13 50.82 -16.19
N GLN A 31 97.54 51.08 -14.95
CA GLN A 31 96.87 50.52 -13.76
C GLN A 31 95.47 51.10 -13.57
N LYS A 32 95.27 52.40 -13.80
CA LYS A 32 93.96 53.04 -13.80
C LYS A 32 93.07 52.53 -14.93
N LEU A 33 93.63 52.35 -16.13
CA LEU A 33 92.93 51.76 -17.27
C LEU A 33 92.57 50.29 -17.02
N ALA A 34 93.46 49.51 -16.39
CA ALA A 34 93.19 48.13 -16.00
C ALA A 34 92.12 48.05 -14.89
N ALA A 35 92.16 48.95 -13.91
CA ALA A 35 91.14 49.04 -12.86
C ALA A 35 89.78 49.50 -13.42
N MET A 36 89.77 50.48 -14.33
CA MET A 36 88.58 50.90 -15.08
C MET A 36 88.04 49.76 -15.94
N ALA A 37 88.91 49.04 -16.67
CA ALA A 37 88.52 47.90 -17.49
C ALA A 37 87.96 46.74 -16.65
N ALA A 38 88.56 46.44 -15.50
CA ALA A 38 88.04 45.46 -14.56
C ALA A 38 86.69 45.90 -13.97
N ARG A 39 86.50 47.19 -13.69
CA ARG A 39 85.22 47.73 -13.23
C ARG A 39 84.15 47.70 -14.32
N VAL A 40 84.51 47.99 -15.56
CA VAL A 40 83.62 47.87 -16.72
C VAL A 40 83.23 46.40 -16.93
N ALA A 41 84.18 45.46 -16.83
CA ALA A 41 83.89 44.03 -16.90
C ALA A 41 82.95 43.57 -15.77
N GLN A 42 83.20 44.00 -14.53
CA GLN A 42 82.28 43.74 -13.41
C GLN A 42 80.88 44.31 -13.64
N LEU A 43 80.77 45.54 -14.14
CA LEU A 43 79.47 46.14 -14.45
C LEU A 43 78.77 45.43 -15.61
N GLN A 44 79.53 44.92 -16.59
CA GLN A 44 78.99 44.11 -17.69
C GLN A 44 78.50 42.75 -17.18
N ASP A 45 79.23 42.11 -16.28
CA ASP A 45 78.83 40.85 -15.63
C ASP A 45 77.60 41.08 -14.74
N GLU A 46 77.56 42.14 -13.94
CA GLU A 46 76.42 42.53 -13.11
C GLU A 46 75.17 42.85 -13.96
N ASP A 47 75.33 43.58 -15.08
CA ASP A 47 74.26 43.89 -16.03
C ASP A 47 73.76 42.62 -16.75
N ALA A 48 74.67 41.70 -17.10
CA ALA A 48 74.32 40.39 -17.66
C ALA A 48 73.56 39.52 -16.64
N GLU A 49 73.99 39.49 -15.37
CA GLU A 49 73.27 38.80 -14.30
C GLU A 49 71.88 39.41 -14.03
N LEU A 50 71.77 40.74 -14.03
CA LEU A 50 70.50 41.43 -13.82
C LEU A 50 69.52 41.16 -14.97
N ARG A 51 69.99 41.15 -16.22
CA ARG A 51 69.19 40.71 -17.38
C ARG A 51 68.75 39.27 -17.24
N ALA A 52 69.64 38.35 -16.92
CA ALA A 52 69.28 36.95 -16.72
C ALA A 52 68.23 36.76 -15.60
N ARG A 53 68.34 37.51 -14.48
CA ARG A 53 67.34 37.50 -13.41
C ARG A 53 66.02 38.17 -13.81
N HIS A 54 66.05 39.17 -14.70
CA HIS A 54 64.86 39.78 -15.26
C HIS A 54 64.14 38.80 -16.18
N ASP A 55 64.85 38.24 -17.16
CA ASP A 55 64.31 37.26 -18.11
C ASP A 55 63.73 36.04 -17.40
N LYS A 56 64.41 35.55 -16.35
CA LYS A 56 63.90 34.45 -15.52
C LYS A 56 62.60 34.83 -14.82
N ARG A 57 62.51 36.03 -14.22
CA ARG A 57 61.29 36.51 -13.58
C ARG A 57 60.16 36.70 -14.60
N GLU A 58 60.47 37.21 -15.79
CA GLU A 58 59.49 37.34 -16.87
C GLU A 58 58.96 35.97 -17.31
N GLN A 59 59.85 34.98 -17.50
CA GLN A 59 59.46 33.60 -17.80
C GLN A 59 58.55 33.02 -16.70
N GLU A 60 58.94 33.14 -15.43
CA GLU A 60 58.13 32.70 -14.30
C GLU A 60 56.75 33.40 -14.30
N THR A 61 56.69 34.72 -14.56
CA THR A 61 55.41 35.44 -14.66
C THR A 61 54.55 34.96 -15.84
N HIS A 62 55.15 34.68 -16.99
CA HIS A 62 54.43 34.14 -18.14
C HIS A 62 53.91 32.73 -17.87
N GLU A 63 54.69 31.89 -17.18
CA GLU A 63 54.26 30.56 -16.76
C GLU A 63 53.09 30.64 -15.77
N PHE A 64 53.14 31.54 -14.78
CA PHE A 64 52.03 31.77 -13.86
C PHE A 64 50.78 32.26 -14.59
N VAL A 65 50.92 33.25 -15.47
CA VAL A 65 49.79 33.79 -16.26
C VAL A 65 49.20 32.70 -17.16
N ALA A 66 50.04 31.92 -17.84
CA ALA A 66 49.58 30.82 -18.70
C ALA A 66 48.85 29.73 -17.89
N TYR A 67 49.38 29.38 -16.72
CA TYR A 67 48.74 28.44 -15.80
C TYR A 67 47.37 28.96 -15.35
N PHE A 68 47.28 30.19 -14.84
CA PHE A 68 46.01 30.76 -14.40
C PHE A 68 45.02 30.95 -15.54
N GLN A 69 45.47 31.35 -16.73
CA GLN A 69 44.60 31.46 -17.89
C GLN A 69 44.04 30.10 -18.30
N LYS A 70 44.87 29.04 -18.29
CA LYS A 70 44.41 27.67 -18.55
C LYS A 70 43.42 27.20 -17.48
N GLU A 71 43.68 27.50 -16.22
CA GLU A 71 42.84 27.12 -15.08
C GLU A 71 41.50 27.89 -15.05
N ILE A 72 41.50 29.17 -15.47
CA ILE A 72 40.27 29.94 -15.67
C ILE A 72 39.47 29.32 -16.81
N GLN A 73 40.11 29.03 -17.95
CA GLN A 73 39.43 28.40 -19.09
C GLN A 73 38.85 27.01 -18.76
N THR A 74 39.54 26.20 -17.95
CA THR A 74 39.00 24.90 -17.50
C THR A 74 37.80 25.10 -16.58
N ARG A 75 37.86 26.05 -15.64
CA ARG A 75 36.71 26.39 -14.78
C ARG A 75 35.54 26.97 -15.58
N ASP A 76 35.77 27.85 -16.54
CA ASP A 76 34.73 28.42 -17.39
C ASP A 76 34.05 27.33 -18.24
N LYS A 77 34.83 26.37 -18.77
CA LYS A 77 34.28 25.18 -19.44
C LYS A 77 33.46 24.29 -18.51
N GLN A 78 33.83 24.20 -17.23
CA GLN A 78 33.03 23.47 -16.25
C GLN A 78 31.75 24.23 -15.89
N LEU A 79 31.82 25.54 -15.69
CA LEU A 79 30.66 26.39 -15.38
C LEU A 79 29.64 26.37 -16.53
N THR A 80 30.09 26.44 -17.78
CA THR A 80 29.22 26.35 -18.96
C THR A 80 28.53 24.99 -19.04
N LYS A 81 29.28 23.89 -18.88
CA LYS A 81 28.71 22.53 -18.83
C LYS A 81 27.67 22.37 -17.72
N LEU A 82 28.01 22.76 -16.50
CA LEU A 82 27.07 22.70 -15.37
C LEU A 82 25.84 23.59 -15.59
N GLY A 83 26.02 24.75 -16.23
CA GLY A 83 24.93 25.64 -16.61
C GLY A 83 23.98 25.01 -17.63
N GLU A 84 24.52 24.35 -18.66
CA GLU A 84 23.76 23.61 -19.67
C GLU A 84 23.02 22.40 -19.06
N GLU A 85 23.69 21.62 -18.22
CA GLU A 85 23.09 20.48 -17.51
C GLU A 85 21.95 20.92 -16.60
N LEU A 86 22.14 22.02 -15.85
CA LEU A 86 21.12 22.60 -14.99
C LEU A 86 19.92 23.14 -15.81
N ALA A 87 20.17 23.78 -16.95
CA ALA A 87 19.11 24.24 -17.84
C ALA A 87 18.32 23.06 -18.44
N ALA A 88 19.02 22.01 -18.90
CA ALA A 88 18.40 20.80 -19.42
C ALA A 88 17.55 20.09 -18.36
N ALA A 89 18.08 19.94 -17.13
CA ALA A 89 17.35 19.34 -16.01
C ALA A 89 16.10 20.14 -15.63
N ARG A 90 16.18 21.48 -15.63
CA ARG A 90 15.02 22.35 -15.39
C ARG A 90 13.97 22.19 -16.46
N LEU A 91 14.36 22.13 -17.74
CA LEU A 91 13.44 21.95 -18.85
C LEU A 91 12.77 20.57 -18.80
N SER A 92 13.53 19.49 -18.57
CA SER A 92 12.95 18.14 -18.47
C SER A 92 11.99 18.02 -17.31
N HIS A 93 12.31 18.64 -16.16
CA HIS A 93 11.42 18.67 -15.01
C HIS A 93 10.14 19.47 -15.29
N ALA A 94 10.24 20.63 -15.95
CA ALA A 94 9.09 21.42 -16.34
C ALA A 94 8.15 20.65 -17.29
N LEU A 95 8.71 19.97 -18.30
CA LEU A 95 7.95 19.13 -19.22
C LEU A 95 7.29 17.93 -18.51
N ALA A 96 8.00 17.30 -17.58
CA ALA A 96 7.43 16.20 -16.78
C ALA A 96 6.26 16.69 -15.90
N LEU A 97 6.38 17.87 -15.29
CA LEU A 97 5.28 18.46 -14.52
C LEU A 97 4.07 18.77 -15.40
N GLU A 98 4.28 19.33 -16.60
CA GLU A 98 3.21 19.64 -17.54
C GLU A 98 2.48 18.37 -18.01
N GLN A 99 3.23 17.32 -18.36
CA GLN A 99 2.65 16.02 -18.73
C GLN A 99 1.84 15.41 -17.59
N MET A 100 2.36 15.47 -16.35
CA MET A 100 1.65 14.98 -15.17
C MET A 100 0.41 15.84 -14.82
N GLN A 101 0.40 17.13 -15.16
CA GLN A 101 -0.79 17.98 -15.03
C GLN A 101 -1.84 17.62 -16.09
N GLN A 102 -1.44 17.53 -17.36
CA GLN A 102 -2.34 17.15 -18.46
C GLN A 102 -2.97 15.77 -18.24
N ALA A 103 -2.19 14.78 -17.77
CA ALA A 103 -2.70 13.45 -17.45
C ALA A 103 -3.78 13.52 -16.36
N ARG A 104 -3.50 14.24 -15.26
CA ARG A 104 -4.48 14.45 -14.17
C ARG A 104 -5.72 15.20 -14.62
N ASP A 105 -5.57 16.20 -15.48
CA ASP A 105 -6.69 16.96 -16.02
C ASP A 105 -7.57 16.09 -16.92
N SER A 106 -6.96 15.26 -17.77
CA SER A 106 -7.71 14.32 -18.62
C SER A 106 -8.46 13.26 -17.81
N GLU A 107 -7.84 12.72 -16.76
CA GLU A 107 -8.48 11.75 -15.86
C GLU A 107 -9.63 12.41 -15.10
N ARG A 108 -9.43 13.63 -14.58
CA ARG A 108 -10.47 14.40 -13.90
C ARG A 108 -11.63 14.70 -14.83
N GLN A 109 -11.38 15.10 -16.08
CA GLN A 109 -12.43 15.33 -17.08
C GLN A 109 -13.20 14.03 -17.38
N HIS A 110 -12.50 12.91 -17.55
CA HIS A 110 -13.14 11.62 -17.81
C HIS A 110 -14.03 11.18 -16.65
N LEU A 111 -13.54 11.28 -15.40
CA LEU A 111 -14.33 10.97 -14.21
C LEU A 111 -15.54 11.89 -14.06
N THR A 112 -15.38 13.18 -14.38
CA THR A 112 -16.48 14.15 -14.33
C THR A 112 -17.54 13.81 -15.37
N GLN A 113 -17.16 13.53 -16.61
CA GLN A 113 -18.10 13.12 -17.67
C GLN A 113 -18.82 11.82 -17.33
N GLN A 114 -18.10 10.84 -16.75
CA GLN A 114 -18.71 9.59 -16.32
C GLN A 114 -19.72 9.81 -15.18
N ALA A 115 -19.42 10.71 -14.24
CA ALA A 115 -20.33 11.07 -13.15
C ALA A 115 -21.60 11.74 -13.69
N VAL A 116 -21.45 12.73 -14.57
CA VAL A 116 -22.57 13.43 -15.22
C VAL A 116 -23.44 12.46 -16.01
N ALA A 117 -22.85 11.59 -16.84
CA ALA A 117 -23.62 10.61 -17.61
C ALA A 117 -24.41 9.62 -16.71
N LYS A 118 -23.85 9.23 -15.56
CA LYS A 118 -24.56 8.39 -14.58
C LYS A 118 -25.68 9.15 -13.88
N GLU A 119 -25.47 10.42 -13.56
CA GLU A 119 -26.47 11.29 -12.96
C GLU A 119 -27.64 11.53 -13.93
N GLU A 120 -27.35 11.83 -15.20
CA GLU A 120 -28.34 11.97 -16.27
C GLU A 120 -29.15 10.67 -16.42
N ALA A 121 -28.50 9.52 -16.57
CA ALA A 121 -29.20 8.23 -16.69
C ALA A 121 -30.06 7.90 -15.47
N ALA A 122 -29.61 8.21 -14.25
CA ALA A 122 -30.40 8.03 -13.04
C ALA A 122 -31.59 8.99 -12.98
N SER A 123 -31.41 10.24 -13.42
CA SER A 123 -32.47 11.25 -13.47
C SER A 123 -33.58 10.86 -14.45
N GLU A 124 -33.22 10.29 -15.61
CA GLU A 124 -34.17 9.76 -16.58
C GLU A 124 -34.96 8.58 -15.99
N GLN A 125 -34.30 7.64 -15.31
CA GLN A 125 -34.97 6.52 -14.65
C GLN A 125 -35.94 7.01 -13.57
N ILE A 126 -35.53 7.98 -12.74
CA ILE A 126 -36.41 8.59 -11.74
C ILE A 126 -37.61 9.26 -12.41
N PHE A 127 -37.42 9.93 -13.54
CA PHE A 127 -38.51 10.53 -14.29
C PHE A 127 -39.52 9.48 -14.78
N TYR A 128 -39.06 8.39 -15.42
CA TYR A 128 -39.94 7.32 -15.88
C TYR A 128 -40.70 6.65 -14.73
N LEU A 129 -40.02 6.34 -13.62
CA LEU A 129 -40.67 5.73 -12.46
C LEU A 129 -41.70 6.64 -11.80
N ARG A 130 -41.47 7.96 -11.79
CA ARG A 130 -42.45 8.94 -11.30
C ARG A 130 -43.68 8.98 -12.20
N GLU A 131 -43.49 8.93 -13.52
CA GLU A 131 -44.58 8.90 -14.49
C GLU A 131 -45.40 7.60 -14.37
N GLU A 132 -44.76 6.44 -14.25
CA GLU A 132 -45.43 5.16 -14.00
C GLU A 132 -46.21 5.18 -12.68
N LEU A 133 -45.63 5.74 -11.62
CA LEU A 133 -46.29 5.87 -10.32
C LEU A 133 -47.53 6.76 -10.43
N HIS A 134 -47.43 7.89 -11.14
CA HIS A 134 -48.57 8.77 -11.37
C HIS A 134 -49.70 8.07 -12.14
N GLN A 135 -49.36 7.29 -13.16
CA GLN A 135 -50.34 6.49 -13.92
C GLN A 135 -51.01 5.43 -13.04
N LEU A 136 -50.27 4.80 -12.12
CA LEU A 136 -50.83 3.84 -11.15
C LEU A 136 -51.75 4.52 -10.13
N GLU A 137 -51.42 5.74 -9.69
CA GLU A 137 -52.30 6.54 -8.82
C GLU A 137 -53.63 6.84 -9.51
N LEU A 138 -53.60 7.34 -10.75
CA LEU A 138 -54.79 7.59 -11.57
C LEU A 138 -55.62 6.32 -11.79
N PHE A 139 -54.96 5.20 -12.07
CA PHE A 139 -55.65 3.92 -12.21
C PHE A 139 -56.33 3.49 -10.92
N ARG A 140 -55.68 3.68 -9.77
CA ARG A 140 -56.24 3.37 -8.45
C ARG A 140 -57.47 4.23 -8.16
N GLU A 141 -57.40 5.54 -8.38
CA GLU A 141 -58.54 6.45 -8.21
C GLU A 141 -59.72 6.07 -9.11
N MET A 142 -59.45 5.76 -10.38
CA MET A 142 -60.48 5.30 -11.31
C MET A 142 -61.10 3.98 -10.84
N LYS A 143 -60.29 3.02 -10.40
CA LYS A 143 -60.76 1.73 -9.87
C LYS A 143 -61.65 1.94 -8.64
N ASP A 144 -61.25 2.79 -7.70
CA ASP A 144 -62.02 3.09 -6.50
C ASP A 144 -63.35 3.78 -6.86
N SER A 145 -63.34 4.68 -7.86
CA SER A 145 -64.57 5.32 -8.38
C SER A 145 -65.52 4.33 -9.05
N ILE A 146 -65.01 3.30 -9.73
CA ILE A 146 -65.83 2.26 -10.35
C ILE A 146 -66.37 1.30 -9.29
N ALA A 147 -65.54 0.92 -8.32
CA ALA A 147 -65.94 0.04 -7.23
C ALA A 147 -67.06 0.65 -6.37
N THR A 148 -66.98 1.94 -6.07
CA THR A 148 -68.04 2.68 -5.36
C THR A 148 -69.34 2.70 -6.19
N LYS A 149 -69.27 3.06 -7.47
CA LYS A 149 -70.45 3.04 -8.37
C LYS A 149 -71.09 1.64 -8.49
N LEU A 150 -70.28 0.58 -8.57
CA LEU A 150 -70.79 -0.79 -8.62
C LEU A 150 -71.51 -1.15 -7.32
N LYS A 151 -70.94 -0.82 -6.17
CA LYS A 151 -71.56 -1.05 -4.86
C LYS A 151 -72.89 -0.29 -4.75
N ASP A 152 -72.93 0.97 -5.19
CA ASP A 152 -74.15 1.77 -5.18
C ASP A 152 -75.23 1.15 -6.07
N LEU A 153 -74.88 0.73 -7.29
CA LEU A 153 -75.81 0.06 -8.21
C LEU A 153 -76.29 -1.29 -7.67
N GLU A 154 -75.42 -2.07 -7.03
CA GLU A 154 -75.80 -3.32 -6.36
C GLU A 154 -76.81 -3.05 -5.25
N THR A 155 -76.59 -2.04 -4.40
CA THR A 155 -77.53 -1.68 -3.33
C THR A 155 -78.87 -1.20 -3.88
N GLN A 156 -78.87 -0.38 -4.94
CA GLN A 156 -80.08 0.07 -5.62
C GLN A 156 -80.87 -1.10 -6.20
N LEU A 157 -80.19 -2.02 -6.87
CA LEU A 157 -80.81 -3.21 -7.47
C LEU A 157 -81.38 -4.15 -6.39
N THR A 158 -80.73 -4.30 -5.25
CA THR A 158 -81.30 -5.05 -4.11
C THR A 158 -82.55 -4.39 -3.57
N LEU A 159 -82.53 -3.06 -3.40
CA LEU A 159 -83.68 -2.31 -2.90
C LEU A 159 -84.87 -2.38 -3.86
N GLU A 160 -84.64 -2.22 -5.16
CA GLU A 160 -85.70 -2.35 -6.18
C GLU A 160 -86.29 -3.77 -6.20
N ARG A 161 -85.47 -4.81 -6.04
CA ARG A 161 -85.96 -6.20 -5.95
C ARG A 161 -86.81 -6.43 -4.71
N GLU A 162 -86.41 -5.88 -3.57
CA GLU A 162 -87.20 -5.94 -2.34
C GLU A 162 -88.54 -5.22 -2.51
N GLN A 163 -88.53 -3.99 -3.06
CA GLN A 163 -89.73 -3.22 -3.35
C GLN A 163 -90.65 -3.93 -4.35
N ALA A 164 -90.11 -4.52 -5.43
CA ALA A 164 -90.87 -5.30 -6.40
C ALA A 164 -91.49 -6.56 -5.76
N ARG A 165 -90.75 -7.22 -4.85
CA ARG A 165 -91.25 -8.37 -4.11
C ARG A 165 -92.37 -8.00 -3.14
N GLU A 166 -92.22 -6.89 -2.42
CA GLU A 166 -93.23 -6.37 -1.50
C GLU A 166 -94.52 -5.97 -2.23
N THR A 167 -94.39 -5.27 -3.35
CA THR A 167 -95.52 -4.86 -4.19
C THR A 167 -96.23 -6.06 -4.82
N SER A 168 -95.50 -7.05 -5.36
CA SER A 168 -96.09 -8.32 -5.82
C SER A 168 -96.83 -9.03 -4.70
N GLY A 169 -96.20 -9.20 -3.53
CA GLY A 169 -96.83 -9.84 -2.38
C GLY A 169 -98.05 -9.08 -1.84
N ALA A 170 -98.09 -7.76 -1.98
CA ALA A 170 -99.26 -6.96 -1.62
C ALA A 170 -100.41 -7.14 -2.64
N LEU A 171 -100.11 -7.22 -3.93
CA LEU A 171 -101.10 -7.49 -4.98
C LEU A 171 -101.65 -8.91 -4.86
N GLU A 172 -100.79 -9.91 -4.67
CA GLU A 172 -101.19 -11.31 -4.46
C GLU A 172 -102.14 -11.45 -3.26
N ARG A 173 -101.83 -10.80 -2.13
CA ARG A 173 -102.72 -10.76 -0.97
C ARG A 173 -104.10 -10.20 -1.32
N LYS A 174 -104.16 -9.06 -2.02
CA LYS A 174 -105.42 -8.46 -2.47
C LYS A 174 -106.21 -9.40 -3.40
N PHE A 175 -105.53 -10.04 -4.36
CA PHE A 175 -106.17 -10.99 -5.27
C PHE A 175 -106.70 -12.24 -4.55
N LEU A 176 -105.95 -12.77 -3.59
CA LEU A 176 -106.39 -13.92 -2.79
C LEU A 176 -107.59 -13.56 -1.92
N GLU A 177 -107.58 -12.38 -1.29
CA GLU A 177 -108.71 -11.88 -0.50
C GLU A 177 -109.97 -11.71 -1.35
N GLU A 178 -109.87 -11.09 -2.52
CA GLU A 178 -111.00 -10.91 -3.44
C GLU A 178 -111.50 -12.25 -3.99
N LYS A 179 -110.60 -13.15 -4.40
CA LYS A 179 -110.95 -14.50 -4.87
C LYS A 179 -111.65 -15.29 -3.77
N ALA A 180 -111.15 -15.26 -2.54
CA ALA A 180 -111.78 -15.93 -1.40
C ALA A 180 -113.17 -15.36 -1.11
N ARG A 181 -113.34 -14.03 -1.21
CA ARG A 181 -114.64 -13.37 -1.07
C ARG A 181 -115.63 -13.84 -2.13
N LEU A 182 -115.26 -13.78 -3.41
CA LEU A 182 -116.09 -14.22 -4.53
C LEU A 182 -116.43 -15.71 -4.44
N GLN A 183 -115.45 -16.55 -4.10
CA GLN A 183 -115.65 -17.98 -3.94
C GLN A 183 -116.65 -18.27 -2.81
N LYS A 184 -116.55 -17.58 -1.67
CA LYS A 184 -117.53 -17.69 -0.57
C LYS A 184 -118.93 -17.24 -0.99
N GLU A 185 -119.05 -16.21 -1.84
CA GLU A 185 -120.34 -15.79 -2.41
C GLU A 185 -120.93 -16.85 -3.36
N HIS A 186 -120.11 -17.47 -4.21
CA HIS A 186 -120.53 -18.56 -5.09
C HIS A 186 -120.90 -19.84 -4.32
N GLU A 187 -120.09 -20.23 -3.34
CA GLU A 187 -120.35 -21.38 -2.47
C GLU A 187 -121.69 -21.22 -1.75
N LYS A 188 -122.00 -20.03 -1.21
CA LYS A 188 -123.32 -19.75 -0.61
C LYS A 188 -124.46 -19.96 -1.60
N LYS A 189 -124.34 -19.49 -2.85
CA LYS A 189 -125.37 -19.68 -3.89
C LYS A 189 -125.54 -21.16 -4.25
N ILE A 190 -124.44 -21.89 -4.39
CA ILE A 190 -124.45 -23.33 -4.67
C ILE A 190 -125.08 -24.09 -3.50
N GLU A 191 -124.78 -23.71 -2.25
CA GLU A 191 -125.32 -24.36 -1.06
C GLU A 191 -126.85 -24.22 -1.01
N VAL A 192 -127.38 -23.04 -1.32
CA VAL A 192 -128.84 -22.81 -1.42
C VAL A 192 -129.47 -23.72 -2.48
N VAL A 193 -128.90 -23.77 -3.69
CA VAL A 193 -129.41 -24.64 -4.77
C VAL A 193 -129.30 -26.12 -4.40
N LYS A 194 -128.20 -26.53 -3.75
CA LYS A 194 -128.01 -27.91 -3.28
C LYS A 194 -129.00 -28.27 -2.18
N GLN A 195 -129.27 -27.38 -1.25
CA GLN A 195 -130.25 -27.60 -0.18
C GLN A 195 -131.65 -27.79 -0.78
N GLN A 196 -132.03 -26.91 -1.70
CA GLN A 196 -133.30 -26.99 -2.41
C GLN A 196 -133.44 -28.30 -3.20
N ALA A 197 -132.44 -28.67 -4.00
CA ALA A 197 -132.43 -29.93 -4.73
C ALA A 197 -132.41 -31.18 -3.81
N LYS A 198 -131.73 -31.12 -2.66
CA LYS A 198 -131.72 -32.21 -1.68
C LYS A 198 -133.05 -32.35 -0.96
N GLU A 199 -133.73 -31.25 -0.63
CA GLU A 199 -135.08 -31.29 -0.05
C GLU A 199 -136.08 -31.88 -1.05
N ASP A 200 -136.05 -31.43 -2.30
CA ASP A 200 -136.90 -31.96 -3.37
C ASP A 200 -136.64 -33.46 -3.62
N ALA A 201 -135.37 -33.88 -3.68
CA ALA A 201 -135.01 -35.29 -3.83
C ALA A 201 -135.37 -36.13 -2.59
N ARG A 202 -135.17 -35.61 -1.37
CA ARG A 202 -135.50 -36.31 -0.12
C ARG A 202 -137.01 -36.55 0.01
N ASN A 203 -137.82 -35.59 -0.43
CA ASN A 203 -139.27 -35.66 -0.42
C ASN A 203 -139.83 -36.62 -1.47
N GLY A 204 -139.06 -36.95 -2.53
CA GLY A 204 -139.48 -37.83 -3.63
C GLY A 204 -138.94 -39.27 -3.60
N LEU A 205 -138.21 -39.69 -2.56
CA LEU A 205 -137.58 -41.02 -2.50
C LEU A 205 -138.34 -41.99 -1.57
N ASP A 206 -138.44 -43.26 -1.97
CA ASP A 206 -138.99 -44.34 -1.15
C ASP A 206 -137.98 -44.86 -0.11
N ALA A 207 -138.45 -45.64 0.88
CA ALA A 207 -137.63 -46.09 2.00
C ALA A 207 -136.42 -46.96 1.60
N ASP A 208 -136.57 -47.86 0.62
CA ASP A 208 -135.47 -48.68 0.10
C ASP A 208 -134.45 -47.85 -0.68
N THR A 209 -134.90 -46.85 -1.44
CA THR A 209 -134.00 -45.93 -2.15
C THR A 209 -133.18 -45.10 -1.17
N ARG A 210 -133.77 -44.67 -0.04
CA ARG A 210 -133.02 -44.01 1.05
C ARG A 210 -131.94 -44.92 1.65
N LYS A 211 -132.21 -46.21 1.81
CA LYS A 211 -131.23 -47.19 2.31
C LYS A 211 -130.07 -47.42 1.33
N ILE A 212 -130.36 -47.54 0.03
CA ILE A 212 -129.33 -47.61 -1.02
C ILE A 212 -128.47 -46.34 -1.04
N VAL A 213 -129.08 -45.16 -0.83
CA VAL A 213 -128.36 -43.89 -0.74
C VAL A 213 -127.43 -43.85 0.48
N THR A 214 -127.86 -44.37 1.64
CA THR A 214 -126.98 -44.46 2.83
C THR A 214 -125.83 -45.43 2.63
N ASP A 215 -126.06 -46.58 1.99
CA ASP A 215 -125.00 -47.54 1.70
C ASP A 215 -124.01 -47.03 0.64
N ASN A 216 -124.49 -46.38 -0.42
CA ASN A 216 -123.64 -45.68 -1.39
C ASN A 216 -122.85 -44.54 -0.75
N LYS A 217 -123.44 -43.84 0.23
CA LYS A 217 -122.73 -42.79 0.98
C LYS A 217 -121.58 -43.40 1.79
N ARG A 218 -121.81 -44.53 2.47
CA ARG A 218 -120.76 -45.26 3.21
C ARG A 218 -119.66 -45.75 2.28
N MET A 219 -120.01 -46.39 1.16
CA MET A 219 -119.02 -46.84 0.16
C MET A 219 -118.25 -45.67 -0.46
N GLY A 220 -118.91 -44.54 -0.70
CA GLY A 220 -118.27 -43.33 -1.19
C GLY A 220 -117.31 -42.69 -0.18
N GLU A 221 -117.63 -42.75 1.11
CA GLU A 221 -116.72 -42.32 2.19
C GLU A 221 -115.49 -43.23 2.28
N GLU A 222 -115.66 -44.55 2.15
CA GLU A 222 -114.56 -45.51 2.15
C GLU A 222 -113.65 -45.37 0.91
N LEU A 223 -114.23 -45.16 -0.28
CA LEU A 223 -113.46 -44.86 -1.49
C LEU A 223 -112.66 -43.57 -1.37
N ARG A 224 -113.24 -42.51 -0.76
CA ARG A 224 -112.52 -41.26 -0.49
C ARG A 224 -111.35 -41.46 0.46
N PHE A 225 -111.55 -42.24 1.52
CA PHE A 225 -110.47 -42.57 2.45
C PHE A 225 -109.33 -43.32 1.74
N GLN A 226 -109.65 -44.30 0.90
CA GLN A 226 -108.65 -45.02 0.11
C GLN A 226 -107.93 -44.11 -0.90
N LEU A 227 -108.65 -43.22 -1.58
CA LEU A 227 -108.04 -42.24 -2.49
C LEU A 227 -107.10 -41.30 -1.75
N GLN A 228 -107.53 -40.77 -0.60
CA GLN A 228 -106.70 -39.90 0.23
C GLN A 228 -105.41 -40.61 0.66
N MET A 229 -105.51 -41.84 1.16
CA MET A 229 -104.35 -42.65 1.54
C MET A 229 -103.41 -42.90 0.34
N THR A 230 -103.97 -43.15 -0.85
CA THR A 230 -103.18 -43.36 -2.07
C THR A 230 -102.46 -42.09 -2.50
N GLU A 231 -103.12 -40.93 -2.41
CA GLU A 231 -102.50 -39.64 -2.69
C GLU A 231 -101.40 -39.30 -1.68
N GLU A 232 -101.62 -39.56 -0.39
CA GLU A 232 -100.60 -39.39 0.66
C GLU A 232 -99.36 -40.24 0.37
N LEU A 233 -99.56 -41.55 0.08
CA LEU A 233 -98.47 -42.44 -0.32
C LEU A 233 -97.77 -41.99 -1.62
N GLN A 234 -98.50 -41.45 -2.59
CA GLN A 234 -97.89 -40.88 -3.81
C GLN A 234 -97.07 -39.62 -3.51
N ARG A 235 -97.54 -38.73 -2.64
CA ARG A 235 -96.78 -37.55 -2.21
C ARG A 235 -95.50 -37.97 -1.49
N GLU A 236 -95.57 -38.93 -0.58
CA GLU A 236 -94.39 -39.46 0.11
C GLU A 236 -93.40 -40.10 -0.87
N LYS A 237 -93.88 -40.92 -1.82
CA LYS A 237 -93.05 -41.49 -2.88
C LYS A 237 -92.32 -40.39 -3.66
N GLN A 238 -93.04 -39.35 -4.11
CA GLN A 238 -92.44 -38.24 -4.86
C GLN A 238 -91.40 -37.47 -4.02
N GLN A 239 -91.67 -37.27 -2.72
CA GLN A 239 -90.71 -36.66 -1.80
C GLN A 239 -89.45 -37.50 -1.65
N PHE A 240 -89.57 -38.82 -1.48
CA PHE A 240 -88.42 -39.72 -1.41
C PHE A 240 -87.63 -39.76 -2.72
N GLU A 241 -88.30 -39.76 -3.87
CA GLU A 241 -87.63 -39.69 -5.17
C GLU A 241 -86.87 -38.36 -5.36
N ALA A 242 -87.47 -37.23 -4.95
CA ALA A 242 -86.80 -35.93 -5.00
C ALA A 242 -85.57 -35.87 -4.08
N ARG A 243 -85.70 -36.40 -2.85
CA ARG A 243 -84.56 -36.51 -1.92
C ARG A 243 -83.47 -37.42 -2.46
N ALA A 244 -83.83 -38.56 -3.04
CA ALA A 244 -82.88 -39.48 -3.65
C ALA A 244 -82.12 -38.83 -4.81
N LYS A 245 -82.80 -38.05 -5.67
CA LYS A 245 -82.15 -37.29 -6.75
C LYS A 245 -81.18 -36.24 -6.20
N THR A 246 -81.60 -35.48 -5.19
CA THR A 246 -80.76 -34.44 -4.57
C THR A 246 -79.51 -35.05 -3.94
N LEU A 247 -79.67 -36.11 -3.13
CA LEU A 247 -78.56 -36.83 -2.52
C LEU A 247 -77.60 -37.44 -3.56
N ASN A 248 -78.12 -37.90 -4.70
CA ASN A 248 -77.27 -38.44 -5.77
C ASN A 248 -76.40 -37.33 -6.39
N ILE A 249 -76.97 -36.14 -6.64
CA ILE A 249 -76.21 -34.98 -7.11
C ILE A 249 -75.15 -34.56 -6.08
N GLU A 250 -75.51 -34.52 -4.79
CA GLU A 250 -74.57 -34.20 -3.70
C GLU A 250 -73.43 -35.22 -3.63
N LEU A 251 -73.73 -36.51 -3.72
CA LEU A 251 -72.74 -37.58 -3.74
C LEU A 251 -71.77 -37.43 -4.92
N GLN A 252 -72.28 -37.18 -6.13
CA GLN A 252 -71.45 -36.94 -7.30
C GLN A 252 -70.56 -35.72 -7.14
N LEU A 253 -71.09 -34.63 -6.57
CA LEU A 253 -70.31 -33.43 -6.29
C LEU A 253 -69.19 -33.72 -5.27
N GLN A 254 -69.46 -34.52 -4.23
CA GLN A 254 -68.44 -34.89 -3.25
C GLN A 254 -67.35 -35.76 -3.87
N ILE A 255 -67.70 -36.74 -4.70
CA ILE A 255 -66.72 -37.56 -5.44
C ILE A 255 -65.82 -36.68 -6.31
N GLN A 256 -66.39 -35.70 -7.03
CA GLN A 256 -65.62 -34.77 -7.85
C GLN A 256 -64.69 -33.90 -7.00
N LYS A 257 -65.16 -33.39 -5.85
CA LYS A 257 -64.34 -32.62 -4.91
C LYS A 257 -63.17 -33.43 -4.37
N GLU A 258 -63.42 -34.66 -3.92
CA GLU A 258 -62.38 -35.57 -3.44
C GLU A 258 -61.34 -35.86 -4.53
N ALA A 259 -61.77 -36.07 -5.77
CA ALA A 259 -60.87 -36.27 -6.90
C ALA A 259 -59.99 -35.04 -7.18
N GLU A 260 -60.55 -33.82 -7.11
CA GLU A 260 -59.76 -32.59 -7.28
C GLU A 260 -58.78 -32.36 -6.12
N PHE A 261 -59.19 -32.60 -4.88
CA PHE A 261 -58.28 -32.53 -3.73
C PHE A 261 -57.15 -33.56 -3.83
N ALA A 262 -57.44 -34.78 -4.30
CA ALA A 262 -56.41 -35.78 -4.54
C ALA A 262 -55.41 -35.32 -5.62
N LYS A 263 -55.88 -34.71 -6.71
CA LYS A 263 -55.00 -34.12 -7.75
C LYS A 263 -54.14 -32.99 -7.19
N GLN A 264 -54.71 -32.09 -6.40
CA GLN A 264 -53.98 -30.99 -5.76
C GLN A 264 -52.91 -31.53 -4.78
N ALA A 265 -53.29 -32.49 -3.93
CA ALA A 265 -52.35 -33.15 -3.02
C ALA A 265 -51.21 -33.83 -3.78
N GLN A 266 -51.49 -34.47 -4.92
CA GLN A 266 -50.45 -35.08 -5.75
C GLN A 266 -49.50 -34.05 -6.36
N ARG A 267 -50.00 -32.88 -6.81
CA ARG A 267 -49.17 -31.77 -7.31
C ARG A 267 -48.27 -31.23 -6.21
N GLN A 268 -48.83 -30.92 -5.05
CA GLN A 268 -48.08 -30.45 -3.88
C GLN A 268 -47.05 -31.48 -3.42
N ALA A 269 -47.37 -32.78 -3.44
CA ALA A 269 -46.41 -33.83 -3.12
C ALA A 269 -45.23 -33.84 -4.11
N ARG A 270 -45.49 -33.67 -5.42
CA ARG A 270 -44.43 -33.58 -6.44
C ARG A 270 -43.54 -32.34 -6.22
N GLU A 271 -44.15 -31.17 -6.01
CA GLU A 271 -43.43 -29.93 -5.70
C GLU A 271 -42.57 -30.08 -4.45
N LEU A 272 -43.11 -30.65 -3.38
CA LEU A 272 -42.35 -30.94 -2.17
C LEU A 272 -41.18 -31.90 -2.42
N THR A 273 -41.36 -32.94 -3.26
CA THR A 273 -40.26 -33.84 -3.60
C THR A 273 -39.16 -33.14 -4.41
N GLN A 274 -39.53 -32.25 -5.35
CA GLN A 274 -38.59 -31.47 -6.15
C GLN A 274 -37.83 -30.46 -5.29
N LEU A 275 -38.54 -29.72 -4.42
CA LEU A 275 -37.94 -28.78 -3.47
C LEU A 275 -36.99 -29.49 -2.51
N ARG A 276 -37.38 -30.66 -1.98
CA ARG A 276 -36.50 -31.47 -1.13
C ARG A 276 -35.27 -32.00 -1.87
N ALA A 277 -35.39 -32.36 -3.14
CA ALA A 277 -34.25 -32.77 -3.95
C ALA A 277 -33.29 -31.58 -4.18
N SER A 278 -33.82 -30.42 -4.56
CA SER A 278 -33.04 -29.20 -4.72
C SER A 278 -32.37 -28.75 -3.41
N LEU A 279 -33.06 -28.87 -2.27
CA LEU A 279 -32.49 -28.57 -0.96
C LEU A 279 -31.31 -29.50 -0.68
N ARG A 280 -31.46 -30.82 -0.88
CA ARG A 280 -30.37 -31.78 -0.70
C ARG A 280 -29.18 -31.51 -1.61
N GLU A 281 -29.41 -31.15 -2.88
CA GLU A 281 -28.33 -30.77 -3.79
C GLU A 281 -27.60 -29.51 -3.32
N ALA A 282 -28.34 -28.51 -2.82
CA ALA A 282 -27.75 -27.30 -2.27
C ALA A 282 -26.94 -27.59 -0.99
N GLU A 283 -27.48 -28.40 -0.08
CA GLU A 283 -26.79 -28.87 1.13
C GLU A 283 -25.52 -29.65 0.77
N GLN A 284 -25.56 -30.53 -0.23
CA GLN A 284 -24.38 -31.26 -0.70
C GLN A 284 -23.32 -30.35 -1.31
N LYS A 285 -23.72 -29.38 -2.16
CA LYS A 285 -22.79 -28.39 -2.74
C LYS A 285 -22.15 -27.54 -1.65
N LEU A 286 -22.94 -27.10 -0.68
CA LEU A 286 -22.45 -26.31 0.45
C LEU A 286 -21.53 -27.13 1.36
N GLY A 287 -21.90 -28.37 1.67
CA GLY A 287 -21.07 -29.29 2.44
C GLY A 287 -19.73 -29.60 1.75
N ALA A 288 -19.75 -29.83 0.43
CA ALA A 288 -18.54 -30.02 -0.37
C ALA A 288 -17.66 -28.76 -0.39
N GLY A 289 -18.28 -27.57 -0.54
CA GLY A 289 -17.57 -26.30 -0.50
C GLY A 289 -16.91 -26.01 0.86
N LEU A 290 -17.62 -26.29 1.97
CA LEU A 290 -17.07 -26.17 3.32
C LEU A 290 -15.93 -27.17 3.56
N ALA A 291 -16.07 -28.41 3.10
CA ALA A 291 -15.02 -29.42 3.20
C ALA A 291 -13.77 -29.01 2.42
N ALA A 292 -13.93 -28.53 1.17
CA ALA A 292 -12.83 -28.02 0.36
C ALA A 292 -12.13 -26.83 1.03
N ALA A 293 -12.90 -25.84 1.51
CA ALA A 293 -12.35 -24.68 2.21
C ALA A 293 -11.60 -25.08 3.50
N SER A 294 -12.09 -26.08 4.24
CA SER A 294 -11.40 -26.59 5.43
C SER A 294 -10.08 -27.28 5.08
N TRP A 295 -10.05 -28.01 3.96
CA TRP A 295 -8.85 -28.68 3.47
C TRP A 295 -7.82 -27.66 2.99
N ASP A 296 -8.24 -26.66 2.20
CA ASP A 296 -7.39 -25.57 1.73
C ASP A 296 -6.81 -24.79 2.92
N ALA A 297 -7.63 -24.45 3.92
CA ALA A 297 -7.17 -23.78 5.14
C ALA A 297 -6.10 -24.60 5.88
N HIS A 298 -6.28 -25.91 5.99
CA HIS A 298 -5.31 -26.79 6.63
C HIS A 298 -4.02 -26.93 5.80
N ALA A 299 -4.12 -27.03 4.48
CA ALA A 299 -2.99 -27.06 3.56
C ALA A 299 -2.17 -25.75 3.62
N HIS A 300 -2.84 -24.60 3.67
CA HIS A 300 -2.20 -23.30 3.84
C HIS A 300 -1.54 -23.16 5.22
N ALA A 301 -2.23 -23.57 6.29
CA ALA A 301 -1.67 -23.53 7.64
C ALA A 301 -0.40 -24.37 7.75
N THR A 302 -0.43 -25.61 7.26
CA THR A 302 0.75 -26.50 7.27
C THR A 302 1.89 -25.97 6.40
N ARG A 303 1.59 -25.36 5.25
CA ARG A 303 2.62 -24.72 4.41
C ARG A 303 3.28 -23.55 5.13
N HIS A 304 2.48 -22.65 5.72
CA HIS A 304 3.01 -21.51 6.45
C HIS A 304 3.75 -21.91 7.72
N GLU A 305 3.34 -22.99 8.38
CA GLU A 305 4.07 -23.55 9.52
C GLU A 305 5.48 -23.99 9.10
N ARG A 306 5.63 -24.73 7.99
CA ARG A 306 6.93 -25.12 7.44
C ARG A 306 7.79 -23.91 7.03
N GLU A 307 7.20 -22.94 6.33
CA GLU A 307 7.92 -21.71 5.94
C GLU A 307 8.41 -20.94 7.18
N ARG A 308 7.62 -20.92 8.26
CA ARG A 308 8.03 -20.31 9.53
C ARG A 308 9.16 -21.09 10.19
N GLU A 309 9.10 -22.42 10.20
CA GLU A 309 10.17 -23.27 10.73
C GLU A 309 11.50 -23.05 9.98
N GLU A 310 11.47 -23.04 8.65
CA GLU A 310 12.64 -22.76 7.80
C GLU A 310 13.25 -21.38 8.13
N LEU A 311 12.42 -20.33 8.16
CA LEU A 311 12.87 -18.99 8.51
C LEU A 311 13.43 -18.91 9.93
N THR A 312 12.86 -19.65 10.88
CA THR A 312 13.40 -19.69 12.25
C THR A 312 14.79 -20.32 12.29
N LEU A 313 15.02 -21.40 11.53
CA LEU A 313 16.33 -22.05 11.42
C LEU A 313 17.36 -21.11 10.78
N ASP A 314 16.98 -20.38 9.74
CA ASP A 314 17.85 -19.39 9.09
C ASP A 314 18.23 -18.25 10.04
N VAL A 315 17.26 -17.70 10.77
CA VAL A 315 17.50 -16.66 11.78
C VAL A 315 18.45 -17.17 12.87
N GLU A 316 18.27 -18.39 13.35
CA GLU A 316 19.18 -18.99 14.32
C GLU A 316 20.58 -19.23 13.76
N GLY A 317 20.69 -19.70 12.52
CA GLY A 317 21.95 -19.89 11.81
C GLY A 317 22.71 -18.59 11.66
N LEU A 318 22.05 -17.54 11.17
CA LEU A 318 22.62 -16.19 11.02
C LEU A 318 23.06 -15.61 12.37
N ARG A 319 22.26 -15.78 13.43
CA ARG A 319 22.65 -15.36 14.79
C ARG A 319 23.90 -16.08 15.28
N LYS A 320 24.04 -17.38 15.04
CA LYS A 320 25.25 -18.17 15.39
C LYS A 320 26.46 -17.67 14.60
N LEU A 321 26.32 -17.47 13.30
CA LEU A 321 27.38 -16.96 12.43
C LEU A 321 27.86 -15.57 12.87
N LEU A 322 26.92 -14.67 13.19
CA LEU A 322 27.24 -13.33 13.69
C LEU A 322 28.04 -13.39 15.01
N ARG A 323 27.68 -14.32 15.93
CA ARG A 323 28.44 -14.52 17.18
C ARG A 323 29.87 -15.00 16.90
N LEU A 324 30.07 -15.92 15.96
CA LEU A 324 31.40 -16.39 15.56
C LEU A 324 32.22 -15.27 14.93
N LYS A 325 31.65 -14.51 13.98
CA LYS A 325 32.31 -13.36 13.35
C LYS A 325 32.69 -12.28 14.36
N ASN A 326 31.81 -11.96 15.30
CA ASN A 326 32.14 -11.05 16.40
C ASN A 326 33.24 -11.58 17.34
N ARG A 327 33.38 -12.91 17.48
CA ARG A 327 34.50 -13.50 18.24
C ARG A 327 35.81 -13.39 17.45
N GLU A 328 35.79 -13.70 16.16
CA GLU A 328 36.93 -13.52 15.25
C GLU A 328 37.39 -12.06 15.22
N LEU A 329 36.46 -11.11 15.06
CA LEU A 329 36.77 -9.67 15.09
C LEU A 329 37.41 -9.24 16.42
N ARG A 330 36.93 -9.75 17.56
CA ARG A 330 37.56 -9.49 18.86
C ARG A 330 38.97 -10.07 18.95
N ASN A 331 39.19 -11.27 18.40
CA ASN A 331 40.52 -11.88 18.35
C ASN A 331 41.46 -11.08 17.44
N LEU A 332 41.01 -10.64 16.27
CA LEU A 332 41.79 -9.79 15.35
C LEU A 332 42.15 -8.46 16.02
N ARG A 333 41.20 -7.81 16.71
CA ARG A 333 41.48 -6.57 17.47
C ARG A 333 42.52 -6.80 18.58
N ARG A 334 42.43 -7.91 19.31
CA ARG A 334 43.43 -8.27 20.33
C ARG A 334 44.81 -8.49 19.70
N LEU A 335 44.87 -9.24 18.60
CA LEU A 335 46.12 -9.50 17.90
C LEU A 335 46.74 -8.22 17.34
N ALA A 336 45.94 -7.37 16.69
CA ALA A 336 46.36 -6.06 16.21
C ALA A 336 46.89 -5.19 17.36
N GLN A 337 46.22 -5.18 18.51
CA GLN A 337 46.72 -4.47 19.70
C GLN A 337 48.04 -5.05 20.20
N THR A 338 48.22 -6.37 20.21
CA THR A 338 49.50 -7.01 20.57
C THR A 338 50.62 -6.59 19.61
N ILE A 339 50.35 -6.56 18.30
CA ILE A 339 51.33 -6.11 17.30
C ILE A 339 51.68 -4.63 17.52
N LEU A 340 50.70 -3.77 17.81
CA LEU A 340 50.93 -2.36 18.12
C LEU A 340 51.76 -2.17 19.40
N ASN A 341 51.48 -2.95 20.46
CA ASN A 341 52.26 -2.92 21.69
C ASN A 341 53.71 -3.36 21.43
N GLN A 342 53.91 -4.50 20.76
CA GLN A 342 55.25 -4.97 20.39
C GLN A 342 56.00 -3.94 19.54
N ARG A 343 55.31 -3.29 18.60
CA ARG A 343 55.88 -2.19 17.82
C ARG A 343 56.30 -1.02 18.72
N THR A 344 55.44 -0.62 19.65
CA THR A 344 55.73 0.45 20.62
C THR A 344 56.96 0.09 21.45
N ASP A 345 57.08 -1.15 21.91
CA ASP A 345 58.23 -1.64 22.69
C ASP A 345 59.52 -1.59 21.86
N VAL A 346 59.46 -1.98 20.58
CA VAL A 346 60.59 -1.90 19.65
C VAL A 346 60.99 -0.44 19.38
N GLU A 347 60.02 0.43 19.14
CA GLU A 347 60.25 1.86 18.95
C GLU A 347 60.90 2.49 20.18
N GLN A 348 60.41 2.17 21.38
CA GLN A 348 61.01 2.60 22.65
C GLN A 348 62.43 2.09 22.81
N PHE A 349 62.69 0.80 22.55
CA PHE A 349 64.04 0.23 22.60
C PHE A 349 65.02 0.96 21.66
N PHE A 350 64.60 1.31 20.45
CA PHE A 350 65.43 2.08 19.51
C PHE A 350 65.67 3.51 20.00
N LEU A 351 64.66 4.17 20.57
CA LEU A 351 64.81 5.50 21.17
C LEU A 351 65.78 5.47 22.36
N ASP A 352 65.62 4.51 23.27
CA ASP A 352 66.51 4.31 24.43
C ASP A 352 67.94 3.98 24.01
N SER A 353 68.11 3.14 22.98
CA SER A 353 69.42 2.83 22.40
C SER A 353 70.06 4.06 21.78
N LEU A 354 69.29 4.90 21.08
CA LEU A 354 69.77 6.17 20.52
C LEU A 354 70.14 7.15 21.63
N GLU A 355 69.36 7.23 22.70
CA GLU A 355 69.66 8.09 23.84
C GLU A 355 70.91 7.62 24.59
N HIS A 356 71.07 6.31 24.79
CA HIS A 356 72.28 5.73 25.37
C HIS A 356 73.51 6.07 24.54
N VAL A 357 73.45 5.90 23.21
CA VAL A 357 74.55 6.28 22.32
C VAL A 357 74.83 7.77 22.36
N LYS A 358 73.82 8.63 22.40
CA LYS A 358 74.01 10.09 22.56
C LYS A 358 74.72 10.45 23.86
N ARG A 359 74.30 9.87 24.99
CA ARG A 359 74.96 10.07 26.29
C ARG A 359 76.43 9.61 26.25
N GLU A 360 76.71 8.52 25.54
CA GLU A 360 78.08 8.03 25.33
C GLU A 360 78.91 8.95 24.44
N VAL A 361 78.35 9.47 23.35
CA VAL A 361 79.00 10.50 22.51
C VAL A 361 79.29 11.76 23.32
N GLU A 362 78.35 12.22 24.15
CA GLU A 362 78.55 13.38 25.03
C GLU A 362 79.62 13.13 26.08
N ARG A 363 79.65 11.92 26.68
CA ARG A 363 80.71 11.51 27.63
C ARG A 363 82.07 11.46 26.95
N GLU A 364 82.18 10.84 25.77
CA GLU A 364 83.44 10.77 25.02
C GLU A 364 83.93 12.17 24.64
N ARG A 365 83.03 13.08 24.23
CA ARG A 365 83.37 14.48 23.95
C ARG A 365 83.81 15.23 25.21
N LYS A 366 83.13 15.03 26.35
CA LYS A 366 83.54 15.61 27.64
C LYS A 366 84.90 15.09 28.08
N GLU A 367 85.14 13.78 28.03
CA GLU A 367 86.44 13.20 28.36
C GLU A 367 87.55 13.67 27.42
N LYS A 368 87.28 13.82 26.12
CA LYS A 368 88.24 14.44 25.18
C LYS A 368 88.52 15.89 25.56
N HIS A 369 87.48 16.67 25.85
CA HIS A 369 87.62 18.05 26.29
C HIS A 369 88.40 18.15 27.61
N ASP A 370 88.10 17.31 28.60
CA ASP A 370 88.82 17.26 29.88
C ASP A 370 90.28 16.86 29.67
N ARG A 371 90.58 15.88 28.79
CA ARG A 371 91.97 15.52 28.42
C ARG A 371 92.68 16.66 27.70
N GLU A 372 92.01 17.39 26.83
CA GLU A 372 92.54 18.57 26.14
C GLU A 372 92.78 19.74 27.12
N VAL A 373 91.87 19.96 28.07
CA VAL A 373 92.00 20.95 29.14
C VAL A 373 93.11 20.55 30.12
N GLU A 374 93.23 19.28 30.49
CA GLU A 374 94.33 18.76 31.31
C GLU A 374 95.67 18.86 30.57
N HIS A 375 95.71 18.59 29.27
CA HIS A 375 96.89 18.80 28.43
C HIS A 375 97.26 20.28 28.39
N TYR A 376 96.29 21.16 28.14
CA TYR A 376 96.48 22.61 28.17
C TYR A 376 96.90 23.12 29.56
N HIS A 377 96.34 22.60 30.65
CA HIS A 377 96.72 22.92 32.03
C HIS A 377 98.10 22.36 32.39
N ARG A 378 98.50 21.19 31.87
CA ARG A 378 99.88 20.68 31.99
C ARG A 378 100.85 21.55 31.23
N GLU A 379 100.53 21.95 30.00
CA GLU A 379 101.36 22.87 29.21
C GLU A 379 101.46 24.26 29.86
N MET A 380 100.35 24.80 30.39
CA MET A 380 100.34 26.05 31.16
C MET A 380 101.09 25.96 32.49
N ASN A 381 101.00 24.85 33.22
CA ASN A 381 101.78 24.63 34.44
C ASN A 381 103.28 24.41 34.15
N CYS A 382 103.64 23.77 33.02
CA CYS A 382 105.02 23.71 32.53
C CYS A 382 105.53 25.10 32.08
N ALA A 383 104.64 26.02 31.69
CA ALA A 383 104.96 27.38 31.28
C ALA A 383 104.98 28.42 32.42
N GLN A 384 104.59 28.07 33.66
CA GLN A 384 104.63 28.97 34.84
C GLN A 384 105.87 28.81 35.73
N GLY A 385 106.95 28.23 35.21
CA GLY A 385 108.32 28.44 35.71
C GLY A 385 108.91 29.75 35.16
N ILE A 386 108.80 30.84 35.92
CA ILE A 386 109.24 32.19 35.54
C ILE A 386 110.78 32.27 35.39
N LYS A 387 111.29 32.53 34.18
CA LYS A 387 112.09 33.72 33.80
C LYS A 387 112.45 33.74 32.29
N PRO A 388 112.69 34.94 31.71
CA PRO A 388 112.12 35.36 30.44
C PRO A 388 113.13 35.37 29.30
N SER A 389 112.67 35.34 28.05
CA SER A 389 113.18 36.28 27.02
C SER A 389 112.36 36.16 25.74
N LEU A 390 111.76 37.29 25.37
CA LEU A 390 111.26 37.58 24.04
C LEU A 390 112.34 37.30 22.98
N ARG A 391 111.98 36.60 21.90
CA ARG A 391 112.65 36.75 20.59
C ARG A 391 111.77 36.24 19.45
N PHE A 392 111.06 37.17 18.79
CA PHE A 392 110.73 37.01 17.37
C PHE A 392 112.03 37.19 16.56
N PRO A 393 112.25 36.43 15.46
CA PRO A 393 112.24 37.08 14.14
C PRO A 393 111.84 36.18 12.94
N LYS A 394 111.80 36.86 11.77
CA LYS A 394 111.09 36.63 10.50
C LYS A 394 111.76 35.69 9.47
N LEU A 395 110.90 35.16 8.58
CA LEU A 395 111.00 34.91 7.12
C LEU A 395 112.37 34.55 6.50
N THR A 396 112.43 33.43 5.75
CA THR A 396 112.70 33.38 4.28
C THR A 396 112.92 31.93 3.79
N SER A 397 112.33 31.61 2.63
CA SER A 397 112.49 30.41 1.78
C SER A 397 113.95 30.16 1.35
N PRO A 398 114.43 28.93 1.03
CA PRO A 398 114.39 28.48 -0.38
C PRO A 398 114.34 26.95 -0.64
N ASN A 399 113.64 26.60 -1.73
CA ASN A 399 114.08 25.73 -2.84
C ASN A 399 114.35 24.20 -2.64
N SER A 400 113.34 23.39 -3.03
CA SER A 400 113.39 22.19 -3.92
C SER A 400 114.16 20.90 -3.48
N PRO A 401 113.89 19.70 -4.05
CA PRO A 401 112.81 19.23 -4.91
C PRO A 401 112.00 18.03 -4.32
N ALA A 402 110.96 17.64 -5.06
CA ALA A 402 109.95 16.62 -4.81
C ALA A 402 110.47 15.16 -4.60
N PRO A 403 109.59 14.19 -4.27
CA PRO A 403 108.77 13.61 -5.32
C PRO A 403 107.28 13.47 -5.01
N ARG A 404 106.54 13.51 -6.11
CA ARG A 404 105.12 13.24 -6.29
C ARG A 404 104.78 11.76 -6.05
N ARG A 405 103.57 11.50 -5.54
CA ARG A 405 102.61 10.48 -6.02
C ARG A 405 101.23 11.06 -5.74
N ASP A 406 100.59 11.67 -6.73
CA ASP A 406 99.75 11.07 -7.78
C ASP A 406 98.34 10.72 -7.30
N SER A 407 97.43 11.46 -7.92
CA SER A 407 95.99 11.34 -8.03
C SER A 407 95.42 9.93 -8.04
N ALA A 408 94.24 9.76 -7.44
CA ALA A 408 93.19 8.94 -8.05
C ALA A 408 91.76 9.36 -7.60
N PRO A 409 90.75 9.15 -8.47
CA PRO A 409 89.41 9.77 -8.43
C PRO A 409 88.34 8.75 -7.92
N PRO A 410 87.02 9.02 -8.00
CA PRO A 410 86.01 8.42 -7.12
C PRO A 410 85.78 6.94 -7.42
N GLY A 411 85.74 6.12 -6.37
CA GLY A 411 85.51 4.68 -6.45
C GLY A 411 84.03 4.29 -6.46
N PRO A 412 83.67 3.13 -7.05
CA PRO A 412 82.28 2.66 -7.22
C PRO A 412 81.66 2.22 -5.88
N PRO A 413 80.34 1.91 -5.82
CA PRO A 413 79.71 1.47 -4.59
C PRO A 413 80.33 0.15 -4.14
N GLN A 414 81.15 0.19 -3.09
CA GLN A 414 81.63 -1.01 -2.42
C GLN A 414 80.44 -1.66 -1.71
N HIS A 415 79.95 -2.75 -2.28
CA HIS A 415 79.27 -3.77 -1.50
C HIS A 415 80.23 -4.25 -0.42
N PHE A 416 80.03 -3.80 0.82
CA PHE A 416 80.61 -4.43 1.99
C PHE A 416 79.91 -5.80 2.14
N THR A 417 80.52 -6.85 1.62
CA THR A 417 80.14 -8.25 1.90
C THR A 417 80.81 -8.78 3.17
N GLU A 418 81.49 -7.92 3.92
CA GLU A 418 82.09 -8.24 5.21
C GLU A 418 81.16 -7.76 6.33
N LYS A 419 80.89 -8.65 7.30
CA LYS A 419 80.05 -8.33 8.46
C LYS A 419 80.80 -7.32 9.33
N VAL A 420 80.47 -6.03 9.20
CA VAL A 420 81.00 -4.99 10.10
C VAL A 420 80.43 -5.22 11.49
N ASP A 421 81.28 -5.56 12.46
CA ASP A 421 80.88 -5.72 13.85
C ASP A 421 80.57 -4.35 14.47
N LEU A 422 79.36 -4.17 14.99
CA LEU A 422 78.90 -2.92 15.62
C LEU A 422 79.84 -2.39 16.71
N ARG A 423 80.59 -3.30 17.36
CA ARG A 423 81.57 -3.00 18.42
C ARG A 423 82.83 -2.27 17.93
N GLN A 424 83.07 -2.23 16.62
CA GLN A 424 84.26 -1.62 16.01
C GLN A 424 84.01 -0.19 15.52
N LEU A 425 82.76 0.28 15.52
CA LEU A 425 82.38 1.63 15.08
C LEU A 425 82.58 2.67 16.19
N SER A 426 82.88 3.91 15.80
CA SER A 426 82.83 5.08 16.70
C SER A 426 81.40 5.31 17.19
N TRP A 427 81.23 5.94 18.35
CA TRP A 427 79.89 6.18 18.90
C TRP A 427 79.03 7.07 17.97
N GLU A 428 79.65 7.99 17.22
CA GLU A 428 78.97 8.83 16.23
C GLU A 428 78.46 8.03 15.02
N ASP A 429 79.22 7.04 14.55
CA ASP A 429 78.81 6.19 13.43
C ASP A 429 77.71 5.21 13.87
N ARG A 430 77.77 4.71 15.11
CA ARG A 430 76.68 3.91 15.71
C ARG A 430 75.38 4.71 15.79
N GLU A 431 75.43 6.00 16.13
CA GLU A 431 74.25 6.87 16.15
C GLU A 431 73.63 7.01 14.76
N ARG A 432 74.45 7.26 13.73
CA ARG A 432 73.98 7.39 12.34
C ARG A 432 73.34 6.09 11.83
N VAL A 433 73.97 4.95 12.10
CA VAL A 433 73.44 3.64 11.72
C VAL A 433 72.11 3.35 12.43
N LEU A 434 72.00 3.60 13.73
CA LEU A 434 70.74 3.39 14.46
C LEU A 434 69.61 4.30 13.97
N ARG A 435 69.89 5.58 13.68
CA ARG A 435 68.91 6.50 13.08
C ARG A 435 68.48 6.03 11.68
N LEU A 436 69.43 5.56 10.87
CA LEU A 436 69.15 5.05 9.53
C LEU A 436 68.31 3.76 9.58
N VAL A 437 68.59 2.85 10.51
CA VAL A 437 67.83 1.61 10.72
C VAL A 437 66.42 1.91 11.20
N PHE A 438 66.24 2.79 12.18
CA PHE A 438 64.91 3.23 12.65
C PHE A 438 64.09 3.86 11.51
N ALA A 439 64.70 4.76 10.73
CA ALA A 439 64.04 5.37 9.57
C ALA A 439 63.72 4.36 8.46
N LYS A 440 64.60 3.37 8.24
CA LYS A 440 64.39 2.32 7.23
C LYS A 440 63.25 1.40 7.61
N ILE A 441 63.19 0.93 8.85
CA ILE A 441 62.09 0.10 9.38
C ILE A 441 60.76 0.83 9.21
N ASN A 442 60.68 2.09 9.67
CA ASN A 442 59.47 2.91 9.57
C ASN A 442 59.01 3.16 8.11
N ARG A 443 59.93 3.22 7.14
CA ARG A 443 59.59 3.37 5.71
C ARG A 443 59.10 2.07 5.07
N SER A 444 59.61 0.91 5.47
CA SER A 444 59.19 -0.40 4.92
C SER A 444 57.80 -0.83 5.38
N GLN A 445 57.29 -0.33 6.51
CA GLN A 445 55.94 -0.67 7.00
C GLN A 445 54.80 0.03 6.25
N SER A 446 55.02 1.20 5.62
CA SER A 446 53.97 1.96 4.91
C SER A 446 53.44 1.27 3.64
N TYR A 447 54.12 0.24 3.13
CA TYR A 447 53.74 -0.46 1.91
C TYR A 447 52.67 -1.54 2.12
N VAL A 448 52.40 -1.94 3.37
CA VAL A 448 51.50 -3.08 3.68
C VAL A 448 50.04 -2.63 3.90
N ASP A 449 49.78 -1.35 4.17
CA ASP A 449 48.43 -0.81 4.46
C ASP A 449 47.55 -0.55 3.21
N MET A 450 48.01 -0.84 1.98
CA MET A 450 47.26 -0.56 0.73
C MET A 450 46.66 -1.77 0.01
N GLN A 451 46.81 -3.00 0.51
CA GLN A 451 46.22 -4.20 -0.10
C GLN A 451 45.34 -4.93 0.90
N ASP A 452 44.13 -4.41 1.14
CA ASP A 452 42.93 -5.20 1.39
C ASP A 452 41.71 -4.29 1.49
N SER A 453 41.06 -4.04 0.36
CA SER A 453 39.66 -3.59 0.31
C SER A 453 38.91 -4.46 -0.70
N PRO A 454 37.84 -5.18 -0.31
CA PRO A 454 36.98 -5.86 -1.26
C PRO A 454 36.08 -4.85 -1.98
N PRO A 455 35.67 -5.12 -3.24
CA PRO A 455 34.82 -4.20 -3.97
C PRO A 455 33.39 -4.22 -3.42
N GLU A 456 32.85 -3.03 -3.13
CA GLU A 456 31.42 -2.80 -2.94
C GLU A 456 30.70 -2.95 -4.29
N THR A 457 29.78 -3.90 -4.37
CA THR A 457 28.75 -3.95 -5.41
C THR A 457 27.38 -3.64 -4.80
N ILE A 458 26.88 -2.45 -5.10
CA ILE A 458 25.47 -2.02 -5.06
C ILE A 458 25.16 -1.84 -6.58
N GLU A 459 24.20 -2.48 -7.26
CA GLU A 459 22.79 -2.70 -6.96
C GLU A 459 22.18 -3.65 -8.04
N THR A 460 21.11 -4.39 -7.72
CA THR A 460 19.79 -4.35 -8.43
C THR A 460 18.86 -5.47 -7.97
N PRO A 461 17.57 -5.20 -7.68
CA PRO A 461 16.53 -6.22 -7.53
C PRO A 461 15.88 -6.59 -8.89
N PRO A 462 15.31 -7.81 -9.02
CA PRO A 462 15.06 -8.43 -10.31
C PRO A 462 13.67 -8.12 -10.90
N LYS A 463 13.60 -8.10 -12.25
CA LYS A 463 12.35 -8.21 -13.02
C LYS A 463 12.32 -9.50 -13.86
N HIS A 464 11.32 -10.33 -13.53
CA HIS A 464 10.55 -11.28 -14.35
C HIS A 464 11.05 -12.72 -14.65
N ALA A 465 10.35 -13.68 -14.03
CA ALA A 465 9.72 -14.85 -14.67
C ALA A 465 8.38 -15.09 -13.92
N ARG A 466 7.21 -14.69 -14.42
CA ARG A 466 6.32 -15.32 -15.43
C ARG A 466 5.94 -16.77 -15.09
N SER A 467 4.91 -16.92 -14.25
CA SER A 467 4.05 -18.10 -14.21
C SER A 467 2.94 -17.99 -15.28
N PRO A 468 2.46 -19.11 -15.83
CA PRO A 468 1.28 -19.15 -16.68
C PRO A 468 0.03 -19.35 -15.80
N ASN A 469 -1.01 -18.55 -16.01
CA ASN A 469 -2.37 -19.12 -16.08
C ASN A 469 -3.35 -18.17 -16.74
N GLN A 470 -4.08 -18.76 -17.70
CA GLN A 470 -5.25 -18.23 -18.37
C GLN A 470 -6.50 -18.50 -17.52
N ARG A 471 -7.57 -17.77 -17.88
CA ARG A 471 -8.97 -17.82 -17.39
C ARG A 471 -9.17 -17.19 -16.01
N GLU A 472 -10.17 -16.35 -15.76
CA GLU A 472 -11.39 -16.02 -16.49
C GLU A 472 -11.93 -14.72 -15.87
N LYS A 473 -12.36 -13.77 -16.70
CA LYS A 473 -13.38 -12.81 -16.28
C LYS A 473 -14.71 -13.53 -16.39
N HIS A 474 -15.53 -13.55 -15.33
CA HIS A 474 -16.94 -13.15 -15.36
C HIS A 474 -17.56 -13.23 -13.95
N ARG A 475 -18.19 -12.12 -13.57
CA ARG A 475 -19.35 -12.00 -12.67
C ARG A 475 -19.14 -12.17 -11.16
N SER A 476 -19.27 -11.06 -10.43
CA SER A 476 -19.78 -11.05 -9.06
C SER A 476 -20.79 -9.91 -8.92
N PRO A 477 -22.00 -10.15 -8.38
CA PRO A 477 -22.98 -9.12 -8.09
C PRO A 477 -22.71 -8.48 -6.73
N ALA A 478 -23.14 -7.23 -6.60
CA ALA A 478 -23.16 -6.44 -5.39
C ALA A 478 -24.01 -7.11 -4.29
N VAL A 479 -23.46 -7.19 -3.08
CA VAL A 479 -24.21 -7.37 -1.84
C VAL A 479 -24.20 -6.02 -1.13
N TYR A 480 -25.35 -5.35 -1.15
CA TYR A 480 -25.64 -4.16 -0.37
C TYR A 480 -25.72 -4.56 1.11
N PHE A 481 -24.87 -3.99 1.96
CA PHE A 481 -25.13 -3.86 3.40
C PHE A 481 -25.56 -2.41 3.64
N ALA A 482 -26.81 -2.23 4.05
CA ALA A 482 -27.33 -0.96 4.52
C ALA A 482 -26.79 -0.70 5.94
N THR A 483 -26.08 0.41 6.13
CA THR A 483 -25.83 1.00 7.45
C THR A 483 -26.84 2.11 7.68
N GLU A 484 -27.71 1.92 8.66
CA GLU A 484 -28.64 2.91 9.19
C GLU A 484 -27.90 4.10 9.85
N PRO A 485 -28.46 5.32 9.84
CA PRO A 485 -28.03 6.38 10.73
C PRO A 485 -28.79 6.29 12.08
N HIS A 486 -28.04 6.28 13.19
CA HIS A 486 -28.58 6.40 14.54
C HIS A 486 -29.00 7.85 14.84
N SER A 487 -30.28 7.99 15.17
CA SER A 487 -30.90 9.21 15.67
C SER A 487 -30.45 9.58 17.09
N GLU A 488 -30.44 10.89 17.32
CA GLU A 488 -30.08 11.58 18.55
C GLU A 488 -30.98 11.24 19.74
N ARG A 489 -30.34 11.28 20.91
CA ARG A 489 -30.97 11.18 22.23
C ARG A 489 -31.29 12.60 22.71
N SER A 490 -32.57 12.91 22.90
CA SER A 490 -32.97 14.06 23.72
C SER A 490 -34.27 13.76 24.46
N GLU A 491 -34.15 13.58 25.77
CA GLU A 491 -35.26 13.60 26.72
C GLU A 491 -35.58 15.06 27.09
N ARG A 492 -36.81 15.51 26.88
CA ARG A 492 -37.62 16.23 27.90
C ARG A 492 -39.04 16.45 27.39
N GLY A 493 -40.02 16.02 28.18
CA GLY A 493 -41.41 15.95 27.77
C GLY A 493 -42.24 17.22 27.92
N THR A 494 -43.53 17.12 27.60
CA THR A 494 -44.65 17.74 28.33
C THR A 494 -45.99 17.32 27.72
N ALA A 495 -46.86 16.77 28.59
CA ALA A 495 -48.31 16.98 28.74
C ALA A 495 -49.29 17.07 27.54
N GLY A 496 -50.38 16.29 27.69
CA GLY A 496 -51.74 16.56 27.18
C GLY A 496 -52.05 15.83 25.87
N GLY A 497 -53.15 15.10 25.68
CA GLY A 497 -54.38 14.87 26.44
C GLY A 497 -55.47 14.49 25.43
N TYR A 498 -56.39 13.59 25.80
CA TYR A 498 -57.67 13.25 25.11
C TYR A 498 -57.52 12.49 23.76
N SER A 499 -58.38 11.56 23.33
CA SER A 499 -59.52 10.84 23.88
C SER A 499 -59.97 9.79 22.83
N LEU A 500 -60.57 8.70 23.32
CA LEU A 500 -61.54 7.79 22.66
C LEU A 500 -61.19 7.04 21.36
N GLY A 501 -61.48 5.73 21.37
CA GLY A 501 -61.68 4.93 20.16
C GLY A 501 -61.46 3.44 20.39
N GLU A 502 -62.45 2.78 21.00
CA GLU A 502 -62.60 1.32 20.94
C GLU A 502 -62.67 0.86 19.48
N ASP A 503 -61.96 -0.21 19.13
CA ASP A 503 -62.62 -1.36 18.48
C ASP A 503 -61.69 -2.58 18.41
N SER A 504 -62.17 -3.63 19.05
CA SER A 504 -61.66 -4.99 19.06
C SER A 504 -61.99 -5.71 17.76
N LEU A 505 -61.01 -6.30 17.08
CA LEU A 505 -61.26 -7.40 16.15
C LEU A 505 -60.23 -8.53 16.35
N SER A 506 -60.64 -9.49 17.18
CA SER A 506 -60.06 -10.82 17.29
C SER A 506 -60.36 -11.64 16.03
N MET A 507 -59.33 -12.08 15.31
CA MET A 507 -59.49 -13.10 14.25
C MET A 507 -59.37 -14.50 14.87
N SER A 508 -60.52 -15.14 15.09
CA SER A 508 -60.59 -16.56 15.46
C SER A 508 -60.61 -17.43 14.20
N LEU A 509 -59.55 -18.21 13.99
CA LEU A 509 -59.52 -19.33 13.04
C LEU A 509 -60.09 -20.58 13.73
N SER A 510 -61.33 -20.95 13.39
CA SER A 510 -61.87 -22.27 13.70
C SER A 510 -62.77 -22.74 12.55
N GLY A 511 -62.32 -23.80 11.87
CA GLY A 511 -63.00 -24.38 10.72
C GLY A 511 -62.37 -25.70 10.29
N MET A 512 -62.19 -26.63 11.24
CA MET A 512 -61.87 -28.03 10.96
C MET A 512 -63.10 -28.89 11.27
N PRO A 513 -63.58 -29.75 10.35
CA PRO A 513 -64.67 -30.66 10.66
C PRO A 513 -64.17 -31.85 11.49
N LEU A 514 -64.77 -32.03 12.67
CA LEU A 514 -64.65 -33.22 13.51
C LEU A 514 -65.28 -34.43 12.80
N ALA A 515 -64.48 -35.47 12.58
CA ALA A 515 -64.96 -36.78 12.13
C ALA A 515 -65.74 -37.49 13.27
N PRO A 516 -66.87 -38.17 12.98
CA PRO A 516 -67.60 -38.92 14.00
C PRO A 516 -66.89 -40.25 14.32
N ARG A 517 -66.53 -40.41 15.59
CA ARG A 517 -65.98 -41.64 16.19
C ARG A 517 -67.10 -42.67 16.36
N ALA A 518 -66.94 -43.85 15.77
CA ALA A 518 -67.86 -44.97 15.89
C ALA A 518 -67.95 -45.50 17.35
N PRO A 519 -69.13 -45.94 17.83
CA PRO A 519 -69.27 -46.53 19.15
C PRO A 519 -68.75 -47.98 19.18
N ALA A 520 -67.89 -48.26 20.16
CA ALA A 520 -67.40 -49.59 20.48
C ALA A 520 -68.55 -50.45 21.04
N ARG A 521 -68.73 -51.64 20.45
CA ARG A 521 -69.60 -52.70 20.97
C ARG A 521 -69.08 -53.19 22.32
N THR A 522 -69.91 -53.09 23.34
CA THR A 522 -69.76 -53.79 24.62
C THR A 522 -70.17 -55.25 24.43
N ASN A 523 -69.23 -56.16 24.59
CA ASN A 523 -69.48 -57.59 24.74
C ASN A 523 -70.03 -57.85 26.15
N THR A 524 -71.30 -58.24 26.24
CA THR A 524 -71.85 -58.91 27.42
C THR A 524 -72.37 -60.27 26.98
N SER A 525 -71.57 -61.32 27.20
CA SER A 525 -72.05 -62.70 27.12
C SER A 525 -72.83 -63.03 28.39
N LYS A 526 -74.12 -63.32 28.26
CA LYS A 526 -74.88 -64.06 29.26
C LYS A 526 -74.63 -65.55 29.06
N GLY A 527 -74.45 -66.26 30.18
CA GLY A 527 -74.60 -67.70 30.25
C GLY A 527 -76.06 -68.14 30.24
N ARG A 528 -76.18 -69.46 30.05
CA ARG A 528 -77.36 -70.33 29.85
C ARG A 528 -77.95 -70.33 28.46
#